data_AF-A0A1F4X410-F1
#
_entry.id   AF-A0A1F4X410-F1
#
_cell.length_a   1.000
_cell.length_b   1.000
_cell.length_c   1.000
_cell.angle_alpha   90.00
_cell.angle_beta   90.00
_cell.angle_gamma   90.00
#
_symmetry.space_group_name_H-M   'P 1'
#
loop_
_entity.id
_entity.type
_entity.pdbx_description
1 polymer ?
#
loop_
_entity_poly.entity_id
_entity_poly.type
_entity_poly.pdbx_seq_one_letter_code
_entity_poly.pdbx_strand_id
1 'polypeptide(L)'
;MLKITANSSGSALVVTLLMLVMLSFIGIAAISTSVRDMDIAKNTSDRTKAFYVAESGLELAQAVLKNNAKIVGNDTLLGLLAPYTSLPNGSCEITMTGTLPYKTVTSVGTASDGQAAVQVQFKRKRNALNIWNNVMFAGSGQRGKAISGNVAYHGPIHILGEGEKFTDQNGNGVWDGADQYTDGNGNGNWDSGEPLTADANGNGIWDPAEPFQDDNGNSLYDATLTATDLSPDLVGAAGMYNNYGGIPPSIQNRVPPLAQVFYGGEWVFSLEAELRVKHGTVSLSGNASIGQPNQAGGSPTIKETVDGVYVNDGWGGNQGSTNVYSDNGNGYGYDLEDALDFPSLKNAYTDPLTGMAYPDFDSWLAANALIINGDLTLQPGIVYGGSSSGYGSIFMDQFGNLNIQGIVFVTGNVNLNAGNGGYGSTPIVYNGRGTIVSGGDMYVNTHVLSQDQFPTNDVMGFLSTQSLYIGTGPGASQLDLMGAFFAQNKIFNAKQNNLAGAMVSNYFEVKNTPHMYFVPSIVENLPPGMPGGGTINIYTYAKVPGTWREL
;
A
#
# COMPACT_ATOMS: atom_id res chain seq x y z
N MET A 1 -100.82 18.16 -53.31
CA MET A 1 -99.37 18.28 -53.08
C MET A 1 -98.78 16.89 -52.89
N LEU A 2 -98.24 16.29 -53.95
CA LEU A 2 -97.44 15.05 -53.86
C LEU A 2 -95.97 15.46 -53.65
N LYS A 3 -95.37 15.07 -52.52
CA LYS A 3 -93.92 15.20 -52.27
C LYS A 3 -93.20 14.18 -53.14
N ILE A 4 -92.42 14.65 -54.11
CA ILE A 4 -91.47 13.82 -54.86
C ILE A 4 -90.19 13.75 -54.02
N THR A 5 -89.90 12.59 -53.43
CA THR A 5 -88.61 12.29 -52.81
C THR A 5 -87.56 12.11 -53.90
N ALA A 6 -86.55 12.97 -53.93
CA ALA A 6 -85.40 12.85 -54.83
C ALA A 6 -84.59 11.58 -54.50
N ASN A 7 -84.26 10.81 -55.53
CA ASN A 7 -83.57 9.53 -55.42
C ASN A 7 -82.05 9.75 -55.23
N SER A 8 -81.58 9.81 -53.98
CA SER A 8 -80.17 10.05 -53.58
C SER A 8 -79.26 8.82 -53.65
N SER A 9 -79.60 7.81 -54.47
CA SER A 9 -78.91 6.52 -54.49
C SER A 9 -77.55 6.54 -55.19
N GLY A 10 -77.30 7.47 -56.12
CA GLY A 10 -76.02 7.61 -56.82
C GLY A 10 -74.93 8.36 -56.04
N SER A 11 -75.28 9.43 -55.30
CA SER A 11 -74.32 10.19 -54.49
C SER A 11 -73.93 9.46 -53.21
N ALA A 12 -74.85 8.68 -52.62
CA ALA A 12 -74.55 7.80 -51.49
C ALA A 12 -73.46 6.78 -51.84
N LEU A 13 -73.54 6.13 -53.00
CA LEU A 13 -72.53 5.17 -53.46
C LEU A 13 -71.13 5.80 -53.59
N VAL A 14 -71.05 7.01 -54.16
CA VAL A 14 -69.77 7.72 -54.34
C VAL A 14 -69.18 8.15 -53.00
N VAL A 15 -69.99 8.65 -52.07
CA VAL A 15 -69.54 9.01 -50.72
C VAL A 15 -69.08 7.78 -49.94
N THR A 16 -69.81 6.67 -50.02
CA THR A 16 -69.41 5.41 -49.38
C THR A 16 -68.10 4.88 -49.99
N LEU A 17 -67.91 4.97 -51.30
CA LEU A 17 -66.67 4.58 -51.96
C LEU A 17 -65.49 5.47 -51.52
N LEU A 18 -65.69 6.79 -51.45
CA LEU A 18 -64.67 7.73 -50.96
C LEU A 18 -64.32 7.48 -49.50
N MET A 19 -65.31 7.18 -48.65
CA MET A 19 -65.09 6.79 -47.25
C MET A 19 -64.33 5.46 -47.14
N LEU A 20 -64.66 4.46 -47.96
CA LEU A 20 -63.94 3.18 -47.99
C LEU A 20 -62.49 3.36 -48.44
N VAL A 21 -62.24 4.23 -49.43
CA VAL A 21 -60.89 4.57 -49.89
C VAL A 21 -60.12 5.31 -48.80
N MET A 22 -60.72 6.29 -48.12
CA MET A 22 -60.09 6.98 -46.99
C MET A 22 -59.78 6.02 -45.82
N LEU A 23 -60.72 5.16 -45.44
CA LEU A 23 -60.50 4.15 -44.40
C LEU A 23 -59.39 3.16 -44.79
N SER A 24 -59.31 2.81 -46.07
CA SER A 24 -58.22 1.96 -46.58
C SER A 24 -56.86 2.66 -46.47
N PHE A 25 -56.78 3.95 -46.81
CA PHE A 25 -55.54 4.73 -46.63
C PHE A 25 -55.15 4.89 -45.16
N ILE A 26 -56.11 5.13 -44.27
CA ILE A 26 -55.88 5.20 -42.82
C ILE A 26 -55.41 3.84 -42.30
N GLY A 27 -56.02 2.73 -42.74
CA GLY A 27 -55.63 1.38 -42.38
C GLY A 27 -54.20 1.02 -42.82
N ILE A 28 -53.84 1.35 -44.06
CA ILE A 28 -52.47 1.15 -44.58
C ILE A 28 -51.46 2.00 -43.80
N ALA A 29 -51.79 3.27 -43.52
CA ALA A 29 -50.93 4.15 -42.72
C ALA A 29 -50.73 3.62 -41.30
N ALA A 30 -51.79 3.14 -40.65
CA ALA A 30 -51.72 2.55 -39.31
C ALA A 30 -50.83 1.30 -39.27
N ILE A 31 -50.99 0.38 -40.24
CA ILE A 31 -50.15 -0.82 -40.34
C ILE A 31 -48.68 -0.44 -40.59
N SER A 32 -48.43 0.53 -41.48
CA SER A 32 -47.07 1.02 -41.77
C SER A 32 -46.39 1.61 -40.54
N THR A 33 -47.12 2.40 -39.75
CA THR A 33 -46.61 2.93 -38.47
C THR A 33 -46.33 1.82 -37.48
N SER A 34 -47.24 0.85 -37.30
CA SER A 34 -47.04 -0.28 -36.37
C SER A 34 -45.85 -1.16 -36.75
N VAL A 35 -45.62 -1.40 -38.05
CA VAL A 35 -44.43 -2.15 -38.50
C VAL A 35 -43.16 -1.37 -38.17
N ARG A 36 -43.13 -0.05 -38.41
CA ARG A 36 -41.97 0.79 -38.03
C ARG A 36 -41.72 0.82 -36.54
N ASP A 37 -42.76 0.94 -35.72
CA ASP A 37 -42.63 0.92 -34.26
C ASP A 37 -42.09 -0.43 -33.77
N MET A 38 -42.55 -1.53 -34.37
CA MET A 38 -42.05 -2.86 -34.07
C MET A 38 -40.59 -3.04 -34.49
N ASP A 39 -40.17 -2.48 -35.64
CA ASP A 39 -38.78 -2.50 -36.10
C ASP A 39 -37.87 -1.65 -35.20
N ILE A 40 -38.33 -0.46 -34.78
CA ILE A 40 -37.60 0.38 -33.83
C ILE A 40 -37.46 -0.35 -32.49
N ALA A 41 -38.54 -0.97 -32.00
CA ALA A 41 -38.52 -1.73 -30.74
C ALA A 41 -37.58 -2.94 -30.84
N LYS A 42 -37.59 -3.67 -31.95
CA LYS A 42 -36.67 -4.78 -32.22
C LYS A 42 -35.22 -4.29 -32.25
N ASN A 43 -34.91 -3.27 -33.04
CA ASN A 43 -33.56 -2.69 -33.14
C ASN A 43 -33.06 -2.19 -31.78
N THR A 44 -33.94 -1.54 -31.00
CA THR A 44 -33.61 -1.08 -29.65
C THR A 44 -33.30 -2.27 -28.74
N SER A 45 -34.16 -3.29 -28.72
CA SER A 45 -33.95 -4.53 -27.94
C SER A 45 -32.64 -5.23 -28.33
N ASP A 46 -32.39 -5.42 -29.62
CA ASP A 46 -31.24 -6.15 -30.12
C ASP A 46 -29.94 -5.38 -29.85
N ARG A 47 -29.95 -4.04 -29.99
CA ARG A 47 -28.84 -3.18 -29.57
C ARG A 47 -28.59 -3.27 -28.07
N THR A 48 -29.62 -3.22 -27.24
CA THR A 48 -29.49 -3.34 -25.78
C THR A 48 -28.89 -4.70 -25.39
N LYS A 49 -29.33 -5.80 -26.01
CA LYS A 49 -28.73 -7.13 -25.80
C LYS A 49 -27.27 -7.17 -26.23
N ALA A 50 -26.95 -6.60 -27.39
CA ALA A 50 -25.59 -6.53 -27.90
C ALA A 50 -24.68 -5.72 -26.97
N PHE A 51 -25.18 -4.63 -26.39
CA PHE A 51 -24.46 -3.83 -25.40
C PHE A 51 -24.15 -4.63 -24.13
N TYR A 52 -25.12 -5.37 -23.58
CA TYR A 52 -24.87 -6.24 -22.43
C TYR A 52 -23.86 -7.36 -22.73
N VAL A 53 -23.90 -7.90 -23.95
CA VAL A 53 -22.91 -8.90 -24.41
C VAL A 53 -21.52 -8.27 -24.55
N ALA A 54 -21.43 -7.04 -25.07
CA ALA A 54 -20.18 -6.29 -25.17
C ALA A 54 -19.56 -6.03 -23.79
N GLU A 55 -20.36 -5.55 -22.83
CA GLU A 55 -19.94 -5.33 -21.43
C GLU A 55 -19.49 -6.64 -20.76
N SER A 56 -20.20 -7.74 -20.98
CA SER A 56 -19.79 -9.06 -20.46
C SER A 56 -18.42 -9.50 -20.97
N GLY A 57 -18.13 -9.25 -22.25
CA GLY A 57 -16.80 -9.50 -22.83
C GLY A 57 -15.71 -8.61 -22.22
N LEU A 58 -16.03 -7.37 -21.88
CA LEU A 58 -15.11 -6.44 -21.22
C LEU A 58 -14.75 -6.91 -19.80
N GLU A 59 -15.75 -7.32 -19.02
CA GLU A 59 -15.58 -7.85 -17.66
C GLU A 59 -14.75 -9.14 -17.65
N LEU A 60 -14.98 -10.03 -18.61
CA LEU A 60 -14.16 -11.23 -18.79
C LEU A 60 -12.69 -10.85 -19.11
N ALA A 61 -12.47 -9.91 -20.02
CA ALA A 61 -11.13 -9.43 -20.35
C ALA A 61 -10.42 -8.82 -19.13
N GLN A 62 -11.15 -8.09 -18.29
CA GLN A 62 -10.65 -7.57 -17.02
C GLN A 62 -10.22 -8.71 -16.08
N ALA A 63 -11.02 -9.76 -15.94
CA ALA A 63 -10.69 -10.91 -15.10
C ALA A 63 -9.41 -11.63 -15.58
N VAL A 64 -9.28 -11.83 -16.90
CA VAL A 64 -8.07 -12.44 -17.48
C VAL A 64 -6.85 -11.57 -17.24
N LEU A 65 -6.95 -10.25 -17.44
CA LEU A 65 -5.85 -9.31 -17.18
C LEU A 65 -5.43 -9.32 -15.70
N LYS A 66 -6.39 -9.34 -14.77
CA LYS A 66 -6.11 -9.42 -13.32
C LYS A 66 -5.35 -10.69 -12.96
N ASN A 67 -5.79 -11.84 -13.46
CA ASN A 67 -5.21 -13.15 -13.10
C ASN A 67 -3.89 -13.47 -13.84
N ASN A 68 -3.58 -12.76 -14.94
CA ASN A 68 -2.44 -13.06 -15.80
C ASN A 68 -1.50 -11.87 -15.99
N ALA A 69 -1.40 -10.99 -15.00
CA ALA A 69 -0.67 -9.74 -15.13
C ALA A 69 0.86 -9.85 -15.39
N LYS A 70 1.44 -11.05 -15.23
CA LYS A 70 2.81 -11.38 -15.67
C LYS A 70 2.94 -11.40 -17.20
N ILE A 71 1.87 -11.70 -17.93
CA ILE A 71 1.85 -11.78 -19.39
C ILE A 71 1.78 -10.38 -20.00
N VAL A 72 2.64 -10.12 -20.99
CA VAL A 72 2.74 -8.80 -21.66
C VAL A 72 2.19 -8.83 -23.09
N GLY A 73 2.24 -9.99 -23.76
CA GLY A 73 1.81 -10.12 -25.15
C GLY A 73 0.29 -10.01 -25.30
N ASN A 74 -0.17 -9.14 -26.20
CA ASN A 74 -1.62 -8.99 -26.50
C ASN A 74 -2.20 -10.31 -27.01
N ASP A 75 -1.52 -10.97 -27.95
CA ASP A 75 -2.00 -12.22 -28.57
C ASP A 75 -2.13 -13.35 -27.55
N THR A 76 -1.21 -13.43 -26.59
CA THR A 76 -1.27 -14.44 -25.51
C THR A 76 -2.45 -14.19 -24.59
N LEU A 77 -2.72 -12.94 -24.20
CA LEU A 77 -3.86 -12.57 -23.37
C LEU A 77 -5.19 -12.80 -24.11
N LEU A 78 -5.25 -12.48 -25.41
CA LEU A 78 -6.41 -12.77 -26.25
C LEU A 78 -6.66 -14.27 -26.39
N GLY A 79 -5.60 -15.08 -26.49
CA GLY A 79 -5.72 -16.54 -26.53
C GLY A 79 -6.41 -17.13 -25.31
N LEU A 80 -6.24 -16.53 -24.12
CA LEU A 80 -6.92 -16.95 -22.90
C LEU A 80 -8.42 -16.62 -22.90
N LEU A 81 -8.86 -15.67 -23.73
CA LEU A 81 -10.25 -15.23 -23.84
C LEU A 81 -11.04 -15.99 -24.91
N ALA A 82 -10.36 -16.58 -25.89
CA ALA A 82 -10.97 -17.28 -27.01
C ALA A 82 -12.06 -18.31 -26.63
N PRO A 83 -11.95 -19.09 -25.53
CA PRO A 83 -12.97 -20.07 -25.15
C PRO A 83 -14.30 -19.47 -24.68
N TYR A 84 -14.34 -18.18 -24.36
CA TYR A 84 -15.43 -17.54 -23.63
C TYR A 84 -16.18 -16.47 -24.44
N THR A 85 -16.01 -16.49 -25.77
CA THR A 85 -16.60 -15.51 -26.70
C THR A 85 -18.06 -15.80 -27.07
N SER A 86 -18.58 -16.97 -26.71
CA SER A 86 -19.99 -17.35 -26.88
C SER A 86 -20.74 -17.18 -25.56
N LEU A 87 -21.82 -16.39 -25.58
CA LEU A 87 -22.62 -16.05 -24.42
C LEU A 87 -24.10 -16.41 -24.67
N PRO A 88 -24.92 -16.58 -23.63
CA PRO A 88 -26.32 -17.03 -23.78
C PRO A 88 -27.18 -16.15 -24.72
N ASN A 89 -26.87 -14.86 -24.82
CA ASN A 89 -27.63 -13.88 -25.58
C ASN A 89 -26.92 -13.36 -26.84
N GLY A 90 -25.77 -13.95 -27.22
CA GLY A 90 -24.97 -13.47 -28.34
C GLY A 90 -23.52 -13.92 -28.30
N SER A 91 -22.66 -13.26 -29.07
CA SER A 91 -21.22 -13.48 -29.04
C SER A 91 -20.47 -12.16 -28.93
N CYS A 92 -19.30 -12.18 -28.29
CA CYS A 92 -18.41 -11.03 -28.24
C CYS A 92 -17.10 -11.32 -28.98
N GLU A 93 -16.59 -10.32 -29.69
CA GLU A 93 -15.24 -10.30 -30.24
C GLU A 93 -14.40 -9.31 -29.43
N ILE A 94 -13.30 -9.78 -28.85
CA ILE A 94 -12.45 -8.97 -27.99
C ILE A 94 -11.13 -8.70 -28.72
N THR A 95 -10.71 -7.44 -28.74
CA THR A 95 -9.40 -7.02 -29.26
C THR A 95 -8.60 -6.29 -28.19
N MET A 96 -7.29 -6.48 -28.20
CA MET A 96 -6.34 -5.84 -27.28
C MET A 96 -5.25 -5.12 -28.06
N THR A 97 -5.08 -3.83 -27.81
CA THR A 97 -4.08 -2.97 -28.44
C THR A 97 -3.28 -2.18 -27.40
N GLY A 98 -2.24 -1.46 -27.81
CA GLY A 98 -1.40 -0.65 -26.92
C GLY A 98 -0.09 -1.32 -26.48
N THR A 99 0.79 -0.52 -25.85
CA THR A 99 2.12 -0.90 -25.34
C THR A 99 2.23 -0.63 -23.85
N LEU A 100 3.13 -1.33 -23.15
CA LEU A 100 3.33 -1.10 -21.73
C LEU A 100 3.61 0.40 -21.41
N PRO A 101 3.03 0.94 -20.33
CA PRO A 101 2.18 0.25 -19.35
C PRO A 101 0.69 0.14 -19.74
N TYR A 102 0.22 0.75 -20.84
CA TYR A 102 -1.22 0.83 -21.14
C TYR A 102 -1.68 -0.19 -22.20
N LYS A 103 -2.80 -0.85 -21.93
CA LYS A 103 -3.50 -1.71 -22.89
C LYS A 103 -4.93 -1.22 -23.07
N THR A 104 -5.39 -1.16 -24.31
CA THR A 104 -6.77 -0.81 -24.63
C THR A 104 -7.50 -2.08 -25.04
N VAL A 105 -8.56 -2.42 -24.30
CA VAL A 105 -9.43 -3.56 -24.57
C VAL A 105 -10.69 -3.02 -25.23
N THR A 106 -11.06 -3.60 -26.38
CA THR A 106 -12.33 -3.32 -27.06
C THR A 106 -13.11 -4.61 -27.16
N SER A 107 -14.38 -4.60 -26.75
CA SER A 107 -15.30 -5.72 -26.84
C SER A 107 -16.45 -5.33 -27.76
N VAL A 108 -16.65 -6.10 -28.83
CA VAL A 108 -17.75 -5.94 -29.79
C VAL A 108 -18.76 -7.04 -29.55
N GLY A 109 -19.90 -6.70 -28.96
CA GLY A 109 -20.99 -7.63 -28.74
C GLY A 109 -21.94 -7.69 -29.93
N THR A 110 -22.35 -8.90 -30.32
CA THR A 110 -23.35 -9.15 -31.35
C THR A 110 -24.49 -9.98 -30.75
N ALA A 111 -25.73 -9.51 -30.88
CA ALA A 111 -26.92 -10.22 -30.43
C ALA A 111 -28.02 -10.11 -31.50
N SER A 112 -28.38 -11.24 -32.12
CA SER A 112 -29.26 -11.27 -33.30
C SER A 112 -28.73 -10.35 -34.41
N ASP A 113 -29.46 -9.28 -34.77
CA ASP A 113 -29.03 -8.29 -35.77
C ASP A 113 -28.35 -7.05 -35.13
N GLY A 114 -28.34 -6.96 -33.80
CA GLY A 114 -27.77 -5.84 -33.07
C GLY A 114 -26.26 -6.00 -32.85
N GLN A 115 -25.54 -4.89 -32.96
CA GLN A 115 -24.12 -4.78 -32.59
C GLN A 115 -23.89 -3.58 -31.69
N ALA A 116 -23.00 -3.73 -30.72
CA ALA A 116 -22.53 -2.65 -29.87
C ALA A 116 -21.06 -2.90 -29.52
N ALA A 117 -20.29 -1.82 -29.36
CA ALA A 117 -18.88 -1.91 -29.01
C ALA A 117 -18.57 -1.03 -27.82
N VAL A 118 -17.79 -1.57 -26.88
CA VAL A 118 -17.35 -0.86 -25.68
C VAL A 118 -15.84 -0.98 -25.56
N GLN A 119 -15.21 0.06 -25.03
CA GLN A 119 -13.75 0.13 -24.91
C GLN A 119 -13.34 0.69 -23.57
N VAL A 120 -12.23 0.18 -23.04
CA VAL A 120 -11.59 0.69 -21.81
C VAL A 120 -10.08 0.50 -21.87
N GLN A 121 -9.33 1.36 -21.16
CA GLN A 121 -7.90 1.22 -21.01
C GLN A 121 -7.56 0.59 -19.64
N PHE A 122 -6.55 -0.27 -19.62
CA PHE A 122 -5.95 -0.86 -18.42
C PHE A 122 -4.48 -0.44 -18.32
N LYS A 123 -4.03 0.02 -17.15
CA LYS A 123 -2.62 0.28 -16.84
C LYS A 123 -2.05 -0.96 -16.15
N ARG A 124 -0.95 -1.49 -16.68
CA ARG A 124 -0.11 -2.47 -15.99
C ARG A 124 0.75 -1.73 -14.98
N LYS A 125 0.68 -2.13 -13.72
CA LYS A 125 1.58 -1.65 -12.67
C LYS A 125 2.62 -2.74 -12.40
N ARG A 126 3.89 -2.33 -12.31
CA ARG A 126 4.96 -3.15 -11.73
C ARG A 126 4.98 -2.81 -10.25
N ASN A 127 4.44 -3.69 -9.42
CA ASN A 127 4.47 -3.55 -7.98
C ASN A 127 5.70 -4.30 -7.49
N ALA A 128 6.70 -3.56 -7.02
CA ALA A 128 7.72 -4.15 -6.17
C ALA A 128 7.01 -4.62 -4.90
N LEU A 129 6.78 -5.93 -4.78
CA LEU A 129 6.36 -6.55 -3.54
C LEU A 129 7.60 -6.67 -2.68
N ASN A 130 7.85 -5.58 -1.97
CA ASN A 130 9.02 -5.38 -1.17
C ASN A 130 8.60 -4.50 0.01
N ILE A 131 8.96 -4.89 1.23
CA ILE A 131 8.70 -4.09 2.44
C ILE A 131 9.24 -2.67 2.32
N TRP A 132 10.35 -2.49 1.57
CA TRP A 132 11.01 -1.22 1.30
C TRP A 132 10.28 -0.34 0.27
N ASN A 133 9.23 -0.83 -0.38
CA ASN A 133 8.38 -0.06 -1.29
C ASN A 133 7.26 0.69 -0.55
N ASN A 134 7.55 1.15 0.67
CA ASN A 134 6.64 1.88 1.54
C ASN A 134 7.41 2.98 2.26
N VAL A 135 6.75 4.12 2.52
CA VAL A 135 7.28 5.10 3.47
C VAL A 135 7.38 4.48 4.86
N MET A 136 6.40 3.64 5.20
CA MET A 136 6.28 2.93 6.46
C MET A 136 5.70 1.54 6.22
N PHE A 137 6.43 0.53 6.70
CA PHE A 137 5.99 -0.86 6.76
C PHE A 137 5.94 -1.30 8.23
N ALA A 138 4.74 -1.58 8.74
CA ALA A 138 4.52 -2.03 10.10
C ALA A 138 4.26 -3.54 10.16
N GLY A 139 5.01 -4.23 11.03
CA GLY A 139 4.95 -5.68 11.26
C GLY A 139 3.82 -6.09 12.21
N SER A 140 4.17 -6.79 13.29
CA SER A 140 3.22 -7.40 14.24
C SER A 140 2.30 -6.39 14.93
N GLY A 141 2.78 -5.16 15.14
CA GLY A 141 2.16 -4.20 16.05
C GLY A 141 2.44 -4.53 17.52
N GLN A 142 2.05 -3.62 18.42
CA GLN A 142 2.14 -3.77 19.87
C GLN A 142 0.90 -3.20 20.55
N ARG A 143 0.40 -3.87 21.60
CA ARG A 143 -0.69 -3.36 22.46
C ARG A 143 -1.94 -2.90 21.70
N GLY A 144 -2.36 -3.67 20.69
CA GLY A 144 -3.54 -3.34 19.87
C GLY A 144 -3.34 -2.16 18.92
N LYS A 145 -2.09 -1.80 18.59
CA LYS A 145 -1.77 -0.78 17.58
C LYS A 145 -0.54 -1.14 16.76
N ALA A 146 -0.59 -0.93 15.45
CA ALA A 146 0.61 -0.98 14.61
C ALA A 146 1.36 0.35 14.66
N ILE A 147 0.61 1.46 14.64
CA ILE A 147 1.14 2.82 14.67
C ILE A 147 0.40 3.64 15.72
N SER A 148 1.15 4.11 16.72
CA SER A 148 0.64 5.02 17.74
C SER A 148 1.13 6.43 17.50
N GLY A 149 0.24 7.28 16.98
CA GLY A 149 0.46 8.72 16.86
C GLY A 149 0.18 9.27 15.47
N ASN A 150 0.16 10.60 15.39
CA ASN A 150 -0.12 11.32 14.17
C ASN A 150 1.14 11.45 13.32
N VAL A 151 0.99 11.30 12.00
CA VAL A 151 2.06 11.48 11.00
C VAL A 151 1.44 12.03 9.72
N ALA A 152 2.21 12.85 9.00
CA ALA A 152 1.95 13.19 7.61
C ALA A 152 2.77 12.25 6.72
N TYR A 153 2.11 11.24 6.15
CA TYR A 153 2.73 10.26 5.27
C TYR A 153 2.68 10.74 3.84
N HIS A 154 3.84 10.94 3.22
CA HIS A 154 3.97 11.25 1.81
C HIS A 154 4.49 10.00 1.09
N GLY A 155 3.60 9.06 0.77
CA GLY A 155 3.94 7.80 0.11
C GLY A 155 3.11 6.60 0.57
N PRO A 156 3.40 5.40 0.01
CA PRO A 156 2.69 4.17 0.32
C PRO A 156 2.89 3.72 1.78
N ILE A 157 1.85 3.16 2.38
CA ILE A 157 1.85 2.62 3.76
C ILE A 157 1.36 1.17 3.70
N HIS A 158 2.07 0.27 4.37
CA HIS A 158 1.66 -1.12 4.49
C HIS A 158 1.73 -1.57 5.95
N ILE A 159 0.62 -2.11 6.44
CA ILE A 159 0.52 -2.64 7.81
C ILE A 159 0.05 -4.09 7.75
N LEU A 160 0.82 -4.98 8.37
CA LEU A 160 0.44 -6.38 8.54
C LEU A 160 -0.49 -6.53 9.75
N GLY A 161 -0.02 -6.22 10.96
CA GLY A 161 -0.80 -6.40 12.19
C GLY A 161 -1.08 -7.86 12.54
N GLU A 162 -0.27 -8.80 12.06
CA GLU A 162 -0.50 -10.24 12.20
C GLU A 162 -0.24 -10.78 13.61
N GLY A 163 0.35 -9.97 14.50
CA GLY A 163 0.82 -10.44 15.80
C GLY A 163 2.04 -11.36 15.67
N GLU A 164 2.45 -11.93 16.79
CA GLU A 164 3.54 -12.90 16.86
C GLU A 164 3.05 -14.33 16.69
N LYS A 165 3.89 -15.18 16.12
CA LYS A 165 3.59 -16.60 15.94
C LYS A 165 3.67 -17.32 17.28
N PHE A 166 2.73 -18.20 17.56
CA PHE A 166 2.72 -19.01 18.78
C PHE A 166 2.41 -20.48 18.49
N THR A 167 2.73 -21.34 19.47
CA THR A 167 2.38 -22.76 19.45
C THR A 167 1.08 -22.95 20.22
N ASP A 168 -0.03 -23.10 19.48
CA ASP A 168 -1.35 -23.42 20.03
C ASP A 168 -1.35 -24.87 20.57
N GLN A 169 -1.24 -25.01 21.89
CA GLN A 169 -1.14 -26.29 22.58
C GLN A 169 -2.52 -26.91 22.84
N ASN A 170 -3.57 -26.10 22.95
CA ASN A 170 -4.92 -26.56 23.27
C ASN A 170 -5.88 -26.60 22.06
N GLY A 171 -5.46 -26.06 20.92
CA GLY A 171 -6.18 -26.09 19.65
C GLY A 171 -7.30 -25.05 19.51
N ASN A 172 -7.29 -23.98 20.31
CA ASN A 172 -8.34 -22.96 20.31
C ASN A 172 -8.09 -21.81 19.31
N GLY A 173 -6.92 -21.75 18.68
CA GLY A 173 -6.54 -20.73 17.72
C GLY A 173 -6.24 -19.35 18.32
N VAL A 174 -6.06 -19.21 19.63
CA VAL A 174 -5.65 -17.98 20.33
C VAL A 174 -4.49 -18.27 21.27
N TRP A 175 -3.61 -17.30 21.49
CA TRP A 175 -2.52 -17.50 22.47
C TRP A 175 -3.07 -17.44 23.89
N ASP A 176 -2.72 -18.45 24.68
CA ASP A 176 -3.07 -18.50 26.10
C ASP A 176 -1.90 -18.11 27.00
N GLY A 177 -2.16 -17.17 27.90
CA GLY A 177 -1.26 -16.85 28.99
C GLY A 177 -1.20 -17.97 30.03
N ALA A 178 -0.22 -17.90 30.93
CA ALA A 178 -0.12 -18.85 32.02
C ALA A 178 -1.39 -18.80 32.89
N ASP A 179 -1.83 -19.97 33.36
CA ASP A 179 -2.97 -20.05 34.26
C ASP A 179 -2.72 -19.20 35.51
N GLN A 180 -3.79 -18.64 36.04
CA GLN A 180 -3.72 -17.85 37.27
C GLN A 180 -4.12 -18.72 38.46
N TYR A 181 -3.41 -18.59 39.56
CA TYR A 181 -3.70 -19.32 40.79
C TYR A 181 -3.62 -18.42 42.02
N THR A 182 -4.29 -18.83 43.08
CA THR A 182 -4.14 -18.19 44.40
C THR A 182 -3.00 -18.86 45.15
N ASP A 183 -1.85 -18.18 45.25
CA ASP A 183 -0.73 -18.59 46.09
C ASP A 183 -1.13 -18.46 47.57
N GLY A 184 -1.59 -19.58 48.13
CA GLY A 184 -2.12 -19.66 49.49
C GLY A 184 -1.01 -19.69 50.55
N ASN A 185 0.23 -19.97 50.14
CA ASN A 185 1.36 -20.14 51.05
C ASN A 185 2.47 -19.09 50.88
N GLY A 186 2.39 -18.24 49.86
CA GLY A 186 3.29 -17.13 49.59
C GLY A 186 4.65 -17.51 48.98
N ASN A 187 4.77 -18.69 48.37
CA ASN A 187 6.03 -19.19 47.82
C ASN A 187 6.28 -18.83 46.34
N GLY A 188 5.30 -18.23 45.67
CA GLY A 188 5.37 -17.82 44.26
C GLY A 188 5.34 -18.95 43.24
N ASN A 189 4.94 -20.17 43.62
CA ASN A 189 4.73 -21.32 42.72
C ASN A 189 3.35 -21.93 42.98
N TRP A 190 2.74 -22.52 41.95
CA TRP A 190 1.50 -23.27 42.16
C TRP A 190 1.78 -24.57 42.90
N ASP A 191 1.09 -24.79 44.01
CA ASP A 191 1.11 -26.06 44.75
C ASP A 191 -0.18 -26.85 44.53
N SER A 192 -0.05 -28.18 44.55
CA SER A 192 -1.20 -29.09 44.43
C SER A 192 -2.22 -28.84 45.55
N GLY A 193 -3.39 -28.32 45.19
CA GLY A 193 -4.47 -27.94 46.10
C GLY A 193 -4.77 -26.44 46.14
N GLU A 194 -3.96 -25.61 45.48
CA GLU A 194 -4.24 -24.19 45.31
C GLU A 194 -5.26 -23.95 44.18
N PRO A 195 -6.28 -23.11 44.40
CA PRO A 195 -7.32 -22.90 43.41
C PRO A 195 -6.78 -22.11 42.21
N LEU A 196 -7.00 -22.64 41.01
CA LEU A 196 -6.85 -21.92 39.76
C LEU A 196 -7.99 -20.89 39.64
N THR A 197 -7.63 -19.64 39.40
CA THR A 197 -8.56 -18.54 39.14
C THR A 197 -8.78 -18.32 37.64
N ALA A 198 -7.89 -18.83 36.79
CA ALA A 198 -8.06 -18.98 35.35
C ALA A 198 -7.43 -20.31 34.94
N ASP A 199 -8.17 -21.11 34.18
CA ASP A 199 -7.80 -22.44 33.69
C ASP A 199 -8.29 -22.52 32.23
N ALA A 200 -7.40 -22.22 31.29
CA ALA A 200 -7.76 -22.02 29.88
C ALA A 200 -8.28 -23.31 29.21
N ASN A 201 -7.81 -24.48 29.65
CA ASN A 201 -8.16 -25.78 29.05
C ASN A 201 -9.10 -26.63 29.92
N GLY A 202 -9.42 -26.19 31.14
CA GLY A 202 -10.36 -26.83 32.06
C GLY A 202 -9.85 -28.14 32.66
N ASN A 203 -8.53 -28.36 32.71
CA ASN A 203 -7.94 -29.61 33.17
C ASN A 203 -7.71 -29.66 34.69
N GLY A 204 -7.86 -28.53 35.40
CA GLY A 204 -7.64 -28.40 36.85
C GLY A 204 -6.18 -28.48 37.29
N ILE A 205 -5.22 -28.26 36.39
CA ILE A 205 -3.77 -28.23 36.60
C ILE A 205 -3.26 -26.87 36.11
N TRP A 206 -2.29 -26.29 36.81
CA TRP A 206 -1.66 -25.06 36.32
C TRP A 206 -0.84 -25.34 35.06
N ASP A 207 -1.20 -24.68 33.96
CA ASP A 207 -0.43 -24.69 32.72
C ASP A 207 0.41 -23.41 32.52
N PRO A 208 1.67 -23.53 32.06
CA PRO A 208 2.47 -22.38 31.68
C PRO A 208 1.91 -21.70 30.43
N ALA A 209 2.31 -20.45 30.20
CA ALA A 209 1.93 -19.73 28.98
C ALA A 209 2.41 -20.47 27.73
N GLU A 210 1.64 -20.34 26.65
CA GLU A 210 2.00 -20.97 25.39
C GLU A 210 3.31 -20.37 24.82
N PRO A 211 4.21 -21.21 24.27
CA PRO A 211 5.43 -20.71 23.64
C PRO A 211 5.12 -19.84 22.42
N PHE A 212 5.72 -18.66 22.36
CA PHE A 212 5.62 -17.75 21.22
C PHE A 212 7.00 -17.32 20.72
N GLN A 213 7.04 -16.90 19.46
CA GLN A 213 8.20 -16.31 18.84
C GLN A 213 8.21 -14.81 19.10
N ASP A 214 8.95 -14.39 20.13
CA ASP A 214 9.20 -12.97 20.45
C ASP A 214 10.11 -12.36 19.37
N ASP A 215 9.52 -11.98 18.24
CA ASP A 215 10.25 -11.42 17.12
C ASP A 215 10.77 -10.04 17.45
N ASN A 216 9.99 -9.23 18.17
CA ASN A 216 10.32 -7.84 18.43
C ASN A 216 11.22 -7.64 19.67
N GLY A 217 11.47 -8.69 20.45
CA GLY A 217 12.37 -8.71 21.60
C GLY A 217 11.82 -8.00 22.84
N ASN A 218 10.51 -7.83 22.96
CA ASN A 218 9.89 -7.14 24.10
C ASN A 218 9.50 -8.07 25.26
N SER A 219 9.70 -9.39 25.11
CA SER A 219 9.35 -10.43 26.08
C SER A 219 7.87 -10.52 26.45
N LEU A 220 6.98 -10.00 25.61
CA LEU A 220 5.53 -10.03 25.77
C LEU A 220 4.91 -10.54 24.47
N TYR A 221 3.91 -11.40 24.56
CA TYR A 221 3.18 -11.83 23.37
C TYR A 221 2.36 -10.65 22.79
N ASP A 222 2.57 -10.35 21.51
CA ASP A 222 1.76 -9.38 20.77
C ASP A 222 0.71 -10.09 19.90
N ALA A 223 -0.56 -9.94 20.28
CA ALA A 223 -1.68 -10.53 19.55
C ALA A 223 -1.92 -9.87 18.18
N THR A 224 -2.48 -10.63 17.25
CA THR A 224 -3.00 -10.11 15.97
C THR A 224 -3.96 -8.95 16.20
N LEU A 225 -3.81 -7.87 15.43
CA LEU A 225 -4.72 -6.75 15.47
C LEU A 225 -6.11 -7.18 14.99
N THR A 226 -7.14 -6.74 15.70
CA THR A 226 -8.53 -7.03 15.38
C THR A 226 -9.25 -5.81 14.83
N ALA A 227 -10.49 -5.98 14.38
CA ALA A 227 -11.34 -4.86 13.96
C ALA A 227 -11.67 -3.86 15.09
N THR A 228 -11.31 -4.15 16.35
CA THR A 228 -11.40 -3.17 17.45
C THR A 228 -10.09 -2.42 17.70
N ASP A 229 -9.00 -2.92 17.13
CA ASP A 229 -7.67 -2.35 17.25
C ASP A 229 -7.44 -1.28 16.19
N LEU A 230 -6.70 -0.24 16.59
CA LEU A 230 -6.43 0.93 15.76
C LEU A 230 -5.07 0.75 15.10
N SER A 231 -5.06 0.52 13.80
CA SER A 231 -3.85 0.24 13.03
C SER A 231 -3.06 1.53 12.76
N PRO A 232 -3.70 2.56 12.18
CA PRO A 232 -3.36 3.96 12.44
C PRO A 232 -4.56 4.76 13.02
N ASP A 233 -4.29 5.62 14.00
CA ASP A 233 -5.25 6.62 14.50
C ASP A 233 -4.84 8.03 14.04
N LEU A 234 -5.46 8.50 12.95
CA LEU A 234 -5.12 9.78 12.34
C LEU A 234 -6.11 10.86 12.80
N VAL A 235 -5.59 11.87 13.50
CA VAL A 235 -6.35 13.06 13.91
C VAL A 235 -5.70 14.36 13.43
N GLY A 236 -6.53 15.40 13.27
CA GLY A 236 -6.05 16.75 13.00
C GLY A 236 -5.45 16.91 11.61
N ALA A 237 -4.20 17.37 11.52
CA ALA A 237 -3.47 17.58 10.26
C ALA A 237 -2.67 16.35 9.79
N ALA A 238 -2.83 15.20 10.46
CA ALA A 238 -2.27 13.94 10.01
C ALA A 238 -2.97 13.45 8.73
N GLY A 239 -2.28 12.67 7.90
CA GLY A 239 -2.88 12.17 6.68
C GLY A 239 -1.89 11.46 5.79
N MET A 240 -2.41 10.89 4.71
CA MET A 240 -1.61 10.26 3.66
C MET A 240 -1.73 11.06 2.36
N TYR A 241 -0.60 11.28 1.70
CA TYR A 241 -0.45 12.11 0.51
C TYR A 241 0.31 11.37 -0.58
N ASN A 242 0.00 11.68 -1.83
CA ASN A 242 0.59 11.05 -3.01
C ASN A 242 1.63 11.94 -3.70
N ASN A 243 2.19 12.91 -2.98
CA ASN A 243 3.14 13.89 -3.49
C ASN A 243 4.05 14.42 -2.35
N TYR A 244 5.08 15.20 -2.72
CA TYR A 244 6.04 15.81 -1.78
C TYR A 244 5.58 17.15 -1.18
N GLY A 245 4.28 17.36 -0.96
CA GLY A 245 3.77 18.56 -0.29
C GLY A 245 4.51 18.86 1.02
N GLY A 246 5.01 20.08 1.20
CA GLY A 246 5.69 20.49 2.44
C GLY A 246 7.12 19.96 2.63
N ILE A 247 7.71 19.26 1.65
CA ILE A 247 9.09 18.76 1.75
C ILE A 247 10.07 19.93 1.97
N PRO A 248 10.99 19.83 2.95
CA PRO A 248 11.95 20.90 3.20
C PRO A 248 13.01 20.96 2.08
N PRO A 249 13.52 22.16 1.71
CA PRO A 249 14.52 22.29 0.64
C PRO A 249 15.82 21.52 0.90
N SER A 250 16.17 21.29 2.17
CA SER A 250 17.29 20.46 2.60
C SER A 250 17.17 19.02 2.08
N ILE A 251 15.96 18.46 2.05
CA ILE A 251 15.70 17.11 1.53
C ILE A 251 15.39 17.16 0.04
N GLN A 252 14.55 18.11 -0.40
CA GLN A 252 14.07 18.18 -1.79
C GLN A 252 15.20 18.24 -2.82
N ASN A 253 16.27 18.98 -2.52
CA ASN A 253 17.41 19.13 -3.43
C ASN A 253 18.29 17.88 -3.52
N ARG A 254 18.07 16.88 -2.65
CA ARG A 254 18.87 15.65 -2.56
C ARG A 254 18.13 14.41 -3.03
N VAL A 255 16.84 14.50 -3.34
CA VAL A 255 16.03 13.38 -3.83
C VAL A 255 15.74 13.52 -5.33
N PRO A 256 15.59 12.42 -6.08
CA PRO A 256 15.10 12.46 -7.45
C PRO A 256 13.72 13.12 -7.54
N PRO A 257 13.43 13.83 -8.65
CA PRO A 257 12.08 14.33 -8.90
C PRO A 257 11.10 13.15 -9.06
N LEU A 258 9.85 13.38 -8.70
CA LEU A 258 8.78 12.39 -8.88
C LEU A 258 8.56 12.08 -10.36
N ALA A 259 8.10 10.87 -10.65
CA ALA A 259 7.65 10.50 -11.97
C ALA A 259 6.29 11.17 -12.28
N GLN A 260 6.03 11.40 -13.57
CA GLN A 260 4.74 11.89 -14.03
C GLN A 260 3.83 10.76 -14.47
N VAL A 261 2.55 10.84 -14.12
CA VAL A 261 1.48 9.96 -14.56
C VAL A 261 0.34 10.78 -15.16
N PHE A 262 -0.42 10.21 -16.08
CA PHE A 262 -1.60 10.88 -16.64
C PHE A 262 -2.82 10.57 -15.77
N TYR A 263 -3.45 11.60 -15.20
CA TYR A 263 -4.60 11.48 -14.30
C TYR A 263 -5.50 12.71 -14.42
N GLY A 264 -6.82 12.56 -14.33
CA GLY A 264 -7.74 13.70 -14.33
C GLY A 264 -7.72 14.57 -15.61
N GLY A 265 -7.12 14.09 -16.70
CA GLY A 265 -6.95 14.85 -17.94
C GLY A 265 -5.63 15.64 -18.06
N GLU A 266 -4.72 15.50 -17.10
CA GLU A 266 -3.42 16.19 -17.10
C GLU A 266 -2.26 15.27 -16.68
N TRP A 267 -1.03 15.74 -16.89
CA TRP A 267 0.17 15.06 -16.38
C TRP A 267 0.49 15.57 -14.98
N VAL A 268 0.52 14.66 -14.01
CA VAL A 268 0.71 14.97 -12.59
C VAL A 268 1.92 14.22 -12.02
N PHE A 269 2.64 14.86 -11.10
CA PHE A 269 3.67 14.20 -10.30
C PHE A 269 3.05 13.32 -9.22
N SER A 270 3.47 12.06 -9.13
CA SER A 270 2.88 11.06 -8.24
C SER A 270 3.93 10.21 -7.54
N LEU A 271 3.65 9.84 -6.30
CA LEU A 271 4.35 8.80 -5.53
C LEU A 271 3.77 7.39 -5.79
N GLU A 272 2.71 7.29 -6.59
CA GLU A 272 1.90 6.08 -6.79
C GLU A 272 1.48 5.41 -5.47
N ALA A 273 1.19 6.25 -4.47
CA ALA A 273 0.98 5.87 -3.08
C ALA A 273 -0.28 5.01 -2.90
N GLU A 274 -0.14 3.92 -2.15
CA GLU A 274 -1.21 2.97 -1.83
C GLU A 274 -1.24 2.72 -0.32
N LEU A 275 -2.44 2.61 0.24
CA LEU A 275 -2.65 2.20 1.64
C LEU A 275 -3.03 0.72 1.68
N ARG A 276 -2.28 -0.09 2.42
CA ARG A 276 -2.60 -1.49 2.68
C ARG A 276 -2.62 -1.77 4.17
N VAL A 277 -3.71 -2.37 4.64
CA VAL A 277 -3.87 -2.80 6.04
C VAL A 277 -4.48 -4.19 6.05
N LYS A 278 -3.69 -5.19 6.45
CA LYS A 278 -4.12 -6.59 6.56
C LYS A 278 -4.95 -6.82 7.82
N HIS A 279 -4.49 -6.31 8.96
CA HIS A 279 -5.19 -6.37 10.23
C HIS A 279 -5.23 -5.02 10.97
N GLY A 280 -6.35 -4.77 11.63
CA GLY A 280 -6.68 -3.54 12.35
C GLY A 280 -7.45 -2.50 11.52
N THR A 281 -8.26 -1.69 12.19
CA THR A 281 -9.04 -0.62 11.55
C THR A 281 -8.20 0.62 11.27
N VAL A 282 -8.59 1.37 10.23
CA VAL A 282 -8.03 2.71 9.96
C VAL A 282 -8.96 3.78 10.53
N SER A 283 -8.53 4.49 11.57
CA SER A 283 -9.30 5.57 12.19
C SER A 283 -8.96 6.91 11.55
N LEU A 284 -9.99 7.60 11.05
CA LEU A 284 -9.91 8.98 10.57
C LEU A 284 -10.81 9.88 11.41
N SER A 285 -10.22 10.92 11.98
CA SER A 285 -10.93 11.88 12.83
C SER A 285 -10.46 13.31 12.59
N GLY A 286 -11.33 14.29 12.86
CA GLY A 286 -11.04 15.70 12.60
C GLY A 286 -10.86 15.96 11.09
N ASN A 287 -9.73 16.56 10.72
CA ASN A 287 -9.39 16.91 9.33
C ASN A 287 -8.46 15.89 8.66
N ALA A 288 -8.20 14.74 9.31
CA ALA A 288 -7.33 13.73 8.74
C ALA A 288 -7.94 13.14 7.46
N SER A 289 -7.08 12.82 6.49
CA SER A 289 -7.50 12.28 5.20
C SER A 289 -6.51 11.27 4.62
N ILE A 290 -7.01 10.36 3.81
CA ILE A 290 -6.21 9.50 2.94
C ILE A 290 -6.38 10.03 1.52
N GLY A 291 -5.32 10.60 0.96
CA GLY A 291 -5.39 11.42 -0.23
C GLY A 291 -6.12 12.74 0.03
N GLN A 292 -6.32 13.50 -1.05
CA GLN A 292 -7.06 14.75 -1.06
C GLN A 292 -8.01 14.79 -2.28
N PRO A 293 -9.06 15.62 -2.27
CA PRO A 293 -9.92 15.80 -3.43
C PRO A 293 -9.08 16.18 -4.66
N ASN A 294 -9.30 15.51 -5.78
CA ASN A 294 -8.63 15.84 -7.04
C ASN A 294 -8.94 17.29 -7.43
N GLN A 295 -7.90 18.10 -7.61
CA GLN A 295 -8.02 19.48 -8.06
C GLN A 295 -7.22 19.64 -9.35
N ALA A 296 -7.92 19.88 -10.46
CA ALA A 296 -7.26 20.04 -11.74
C ALA A 296 -6.47 21.36 -11.80
N GLY A 297 -5.25 21.29 -12.32
CA GLY A 297 -4.35 22.43 -12.45
C GLY A 297 -3.52 22.74 -11.19
N GLY A 298 -2.38 23.38 -11.38
CA GLY A 298 -1.42 23.67 -10.32
C GLY A 298 -0.03 23.97 -10.89
N SER A 299 0.92 24.36 -10.03
CA SER A 299 2.32 24.50 -10.41
C SER A 299 3.23 24.14 -9.23
N PRO A 300 3.85 22.95 -9.21
CA PRO A 300 3.67 21.86 -10.19
C PRO A 300 2.29 21.20 -10.10
N THR A 301 1.85 20.54 -11.18
CA THR A 301 0.67 19.67 -11.18
C THR A 301 0.99 18.37 -10.42
N ILE A 302 0.28 18.10 -9.34
CA ILE A 302 0.53 16.97 -8.44
C ILE A 302 -0.68 16.04 -8.41
N LYS A 303 -0.47 14.79 -7.99
CA LYS A 303 -1.58 13.87 -7.74
C LYS A 303 -2.04 14.02 -6.29
N GLU A 304 -3.31 14.40 -6.09
CA GLU A 304 -3.92 14.54 -4.77
C GLU A 304 -4.48 13.21 -4.24
N THR A 305 -5.12 12.43 -5.10
CA THR A 305 -5.70 11.13 -4.73
C THR A 305 -4.61 10.07 -4.57
N VAL A 306 -4.80 9.15 -3.63
CA VAL A 306 -3.95 7.95 -3.56
C VAL A 306 -4.35 6.96 -4.66
N ASP A 307 -3.40 6.20 -5.17
CA ASP A 307 -3.61 5.26 -6.28
C ASP A 307 -4.49 4.07 -5.88
N GLY A 308 -4.52 3.73 -4.60
CA GLY A 308 -5.35 2.62 -4.11
C GLY A 308 -5.39 2.52 -2.60
N VAL A 309 -6.49 1.98 -2.09
CA VAL A 309 -6.68 1.62 -0.69
C VAL A 309 -7.20 0.20 -0.58
N TYR A 310 -6.60 -0.58 0.32
CA TYR A 310 -6.90 -1.99 0.59
C TYR A 310 -6.89 -2.21 2.10
N VAL A 311 -8.07 -2.19 2.73
CA VAL A 311 -8.22 -2.25 4.20
C VAL A 311 -9.19 -3.37 4.54
N ASN A 312 -8.70 -4.42 5.21
CA ASN A 312 -9.49 -5.60 5.51
C ASN A 312 -10.54 -5.37 6.61
N ASP A 313 -10.13 -4.73 7.70
CA ASP A 313 -10.95 -4.66 8.92
C ASP A 313 -11.79 -3.38 9.01
N GLY A 314 -11.75 -2.56 7.96
CA GLY A 314 -12.63 -1.39 7.77
C GLY A 314 -12.12 -0.08 8.40
N TRP A 315 -13.06 0.86 8.54
CA TRP A 315 -12.80 2.26 8.87
C TRP A 315 -13.42 2.66 10.20
N GLY A 316 -12.64 3.33 11.04
CA GLY A 316 -13.05 3.88 12.33
C GLY A 316 -12.97 5.41 12.38
N GLY A 317 -13.09 5.96 13.60
CA GLY A 317 -13.03 7.40 13.84
C GLY A 317 -14.30 8.16 13.42
N ASN A 318 -14.36 9.45 13.73
CA ASN A 318 -15.57 10.26 13.49
C ASN A 318 -15.85 10.50 11.99
N GLN A 319 -14.85 10.36 11.12
CA GLN A 319 -15.01 10.56 9.68
C GLN A 319 -15.29 9.25 8.93
N GLY A 320 -15.00 8.08 9.54
CA GLY A 320 -15.05 6.79 8.85
C GLY A 320 -14.27 6.84 7.53
N SER A 321 -14.90 6.47 6.43
CA SER A 321 -14.31 6.51 5.08
C SER A 321 -14.59 7.81 4.30
N THR A 322 -15.21 8.82 4.92
CA THR A 322 -15.65 10.06 4.24
C THR A 322 -14.48 10.83 3.63
N ASN A 323 -13.33 10.88 4.33
CA ASN A 323 -12.13 11.59 3.88
C ASN A 323 -11.12 10.65 3.20
N VAL A 324 -11.61 9.63 2.50
CA VAL A 324 -10.78 8.71 1.72
C VAL A 324 -10.94 9.02 0.23
N TYR A 325 -9.89 9.58 -0.36
CA TYR A 325 -9.81 10.00 -1.75
C TYR A 325 -8.84 9.09 -2.50
N SER A 326 -9.38 8.00 -3.06
CA SER A 326 -8.60 7.00 -3.78
C SER A 326 -9.23 6.64 -5.12
N ASP A 327 -8.38 6.29 -6.08
CA ASP A 327 -8.79 5.91 -7.43
C ASP A 327 -9.61 4.61 -7.48
N ASN A 328 -9.41 3.71 -6.52
CA ASN A 328 -10.22 2.49 -6.36
C ASN A 328 -11.35 2.67 -5.31
N GLY A 329 -11.54 3.86 -4.73
CA GLY A 329 -12.49 4.05 -3.63
C GLY A 329 -11.99 3.46 -2.31
N ASN A 330 -12.89 2.99 -1.45
CA ASN A 330 -12.58 2.63 -0.05
C ASN A 330 -13.16 1.28 0.40
N GLY A 331 -13.65 0.47 -0.53
CA GLY A 331 -14.36 -0.79 -0.25
C GLY A 331 -13.57 -2.06 -0.58
N TYR A 332 -12.28 -1.96 -0.93
CA TYR A 332 -11.45 -3.11 -1.24
C TYR A 332 -10.72 -3.61 0.01
N GLY A 333 -10.78 -4.93 0.25
CA GLY A 333 -10.01 -5.61 1.29
C GLY A 333 -8.54 -5.79 0.90
N TYR A 334 -7.75 -6.34 1.83
CA TYR A 334 -6.32 -6.61 1.63
C TYR A 334 -6.08 -7.54 0.42
N ASP A 335 -5.12 -7.20 -0.44
CA ASP A 335 -4.96 -7.77 -1.79
C ASP A 335 -3.74 -8.67 -1.98
N LEU A 336 -2.94 -8.92 -0.93
CA LEU A 336 -1.64 -9.60 -1.04
C LEU A 336 -1.54 -10.95 -0.30
N GLU A 337 -2.62 -11.41 0.34
CA GLU A 337 -2.65 -12.67 1.10
C GLU A 337 -1.41 -12.81 2.01
N ASP A 338 -0.65 -13.90 1.91
CA ASP A 338 0.58 -14.15 2.67
C ASP A 338 1.84 -13.93 1.81
N ALA A 339 1.76 -13.09 0.78
CA ALA A 339 2.87 -12.90 -0.16
C ALA A 339 4.01 -12.04 0.43
N LEU A 340 3.77 -11.35 1.55
CA LEU A 340 4.75 -10.45 2.17
C LEU A 340 4.68 -10.49 3.70
N ASP A 341 5.76 -10.94 4.31
CA ASP A 341 5.92 -11.05 5.77
C ASP A 341 6.93 -10.03 6.31
N PHE A 342 6.85 -9.73 7.60
CA PHE A 342 7.88 -8.94 8.29
C PHE A 342 9.19 -9.75 8.44
N PRO A 343 10.36 -9.20 8.10
CA PRO A 343 11.62 -9.92 8.24
C PRO A 343 12.11 -9.89 9.69
N SER A 344 11.98 -11.00 10.41
CA SER A 344 12.62 -11.15 11.72
C SER A 344 14.11 -11.41 11.58
N LEU A 345 14.92 -10.62 12.30
CA LEU A 345 16.37 -10.84 12.39
C LEU A 345 16.73 -12.18 13.06
N LYS A 346 15.81 -12.76 13.83
CA LYS A 346 15.99 -14.02 14.57
C LYS A 346 15.69 -15.26 13.73
N ASN A 347 15.11 -15.08 12.54
CA ASN A 347 14.84 -16.20 11.63
C ASN A 347 16.12 -16.71 10.98
N ALA A 348 16.21 -18.02 10.81
CA ALA A 348 17.28 -18.66 10.06
C ALA A 348 17.43 -18.03 8.67
N TYR A 349 18.67 -17.74 8.30
CA TYR A 349 18.99 -17.04 7.06
C TYR A 349 19.88 -17.89 6.18
N THR A 350 19.54 -17.98 4.90
CA THR A 350 20.41 -18.58 3.88
C THR A 350 20.81 -17.50 2.89
N ASP A 351 22.12 -17.25 2.79
CA ASP A 351 22.65 -16.26 1.86
C ASP A 351 22.36 -16.69 0.42
N PRO A 352 21.59 -15.91 -0.36
CA PRO A 352 21.24 -16.26 -1.73
C PRO A 352 22.45 -16.26 -2.68
N LEU A 353 23.55 -15.58 -2.33
CA LEU A 353 24.75 -15.51 -3.18
C LEU A 353 25.66 -16.72 -2.99
N THR A 354 25.85 -17.16 -1.75
CA THR A 354 26.79 -18.25 -1.41
C THR A 354 26.11 -19.58 -1.11
N GLY A 355 24.82 -19.57 -0.78
CA GLY A 355 24.08 -20.74 -0.30
C GLY A 355 24.42 -21.15 1.13
N MET A 356 25.23 -20.38 1.86
CA MET A 356 25.57 -20.68 3.25
C MET A 356 24.40 -20.36 4.18
N ALA A 357 24.11 -21.29 5.10
CA ALA A 357 23.09 -21.12 6.12
C ALA A 357 23.70 -20.56 7.41
N TYR A 358 22.95 -19.65 8.03
CA TYR A 358 23.25 -19.01 9.31
C TYR A 358 22.09 -19.27 10.27
N PRO A 359 22.34 -19.41 11.58
CA PRO A 359 21.29 -19.63 12.57
C PRO A 359 20.23 -18.54 12.57
N ASP A 360 20.64 -17.30 12.31
CA ASP A 360 19.82 -16.11 12.24
C ASP A 360 20.45 -15.05 11.30
N PHE A 361 19.70 -14.01 10.95
CA PHE A 361 20.19 -12.93 10.08
C PHE A 361 21.27 -12.09 10.77
N ASP A 362 21.22 -11.96 12.09
CA ASP A 362 22.21 -11.22 12.88
C ASP A 362 23.61 -11.87 12.79
N SER A 363 23.67 -13.20 12.84
CA SER A 363 24.89 -13.98 12.62
C SER A 363 25.46 -13.77 11.22
N TRP A 364 24.59 -13.65 10.20
CA TRP A 364 25.04 -13.31 8.85
C TRP A 364 25.59 -11.89 8.76
N LEU A 365 24.93 -10.91 9.39
CA LEU A 365 25.42 -9.53 9.47
C LEU A 365 26.80 -9.48 10.14
N ALA A 366 26.95 -10.12 11.29
CA ALA A 366 28.20 -10.16 12.03
C ALA A 366 29.35 -10.81 11.22
N ALA A 367 29.05 -11.81 10.39
CA ALA A 367 30.03 -12.46 9.52
C ALA A 367 30.41 -11.62 8.28
N ASN A 368 29.57 -10.66 7.87
CA ASN A 368 29.70 -9.89 6.63
C ASN A 368 29.78 -8.37 6.87
N ALA A 369 30.29 -7.95 8.04
CA ALA A 369 30.40 -6.55 8.43
C ALA A 369 31.77 -6.18 9.02
N LEU A 370 32.06 -4.89 9.03
CA LEU A 370 33.06 -4.30 9.93
C LEU A 370 32.50 -4.31 11.36
N ILE A 371 33.15 -5.03 12.28
CA ILE A 371 32.74 -5.07 13.69
C ILE A 371 33.39 -3.95 14.51
N ILE A 372 32.57 -3.20 15.25
CA ILE A 372 32.95 -2.23 16.26
C ILE A 372 32.44 -2.72 17.62
N ASN A 373 33.37 -2.92 18.57
CA ASN A 373 33.05 -3.42 19.91
C ASN A 373 32.58 -2.28 20.83
N GLY A 374 31.50 -2.50 21.58
CA GLY A 374 30.89 -1.52 22.47
C GLY A 374 30.02 -0.49 21.73
N ASP A 375 29.80 0.65 22.37
CA ASP A 375 28.99 1.74 21.83
C ASP A 375 29.76 2.60 20.82
N LEU A 376 29.05 3.13 19.83
CA LEU A 376 29.57 4.11 18.87
C LEU A 376 28.83 5.43 19.03
N THR A 377 29.57 6.53 19.18
CA THR A 377 29.02 7.89 19.14
C THR A 377 29.62 8.66 17.98
N LEU A 378 28.77 9.18 17.10
CA LEU A 378 29.10 10.08 16.01
C LEU A 378 28.53 11.46 16.33
N GLN A 379 29.40 12.45 16.46
CA GLN A 379 29.04 13.80 16.86
C GLN A 379 29.93 14.85 16.16
N PRO A 380 29.37 15.80 15.39
CA PRO A 380 30.14 16.91 14.83
C PRO A 380 30.92 17.69 15.91
N GLY A 381 32.12 18.12 15.57
CA GLY A 381 33.12 18.66 16.51
C GLY A 381 34.04 17.60 17.14
N ILE A 382 33.75 16.31 16.96
CA ILE A 382 34.59 15.19 17.40
C ILE A 382 34.95 14.34 16.17
N VAL A 383 36.26 14.19 15.90
CA VAL A 383 36.73 13.29 14.83
C VAL A 383 36.56 11.85 15.27
N TYR A 384 35.87 11.05 14.46
CA TYR A 384 35.94 9.60 14.55
C TYR A 384 37.02 9.11 13.60
N GLY A 385 38.17 8.71 14.14
CA GLY A 385 39.42 8.40 13.40
C GLY A 385 39.30 7.29 12.35
N GLY A 386 38.19 6.58 12.34
CA GLY A 386 37.80 5.65 11.30
C GLY A 386 38.17 4.20 11.60
N SER A 387 37.47 3.27 10.95
CA SER A 387 37.70 1.83 11.02
C SER A 387 37.33 1.20 9.69
N SER A 388 38.02 0.14 9.28
CA SER A 388 37.77 -0.52 8.00
C SER A 388 38.11 -2.01 8.02
N SER A 389 37.45 -2.75 7.14
CA SER A 389 37.65 -4.17 6.86
C SER A 389 37.36 -4.44 5.37
N GLY A 390 37.41 -5.71 4.95
CA GLY A 390 36.94 -6.11 3.62
C GLY A 390 35.43 -5.98 3.40
N TYR A 391 34.66 -5.81 4.48
CA TYR A 391 33.20 -5.79 4.46
C TYR A 391 32.59 -4.39 4.63
N GLY A 392 33.37 -3.44 5.14
CA GLY A 392 32.90 -2.07 5.33
C GLY A 392 33.94 -1.14 5.92
N SER A 393 33.63 0.15 5.86
CA SER A 393 34.44 1.22 6.42
C SER A 393 33.57 2.35 6.95
N ILE A 394 34.07 3.06 7.96
CA ILE A 394 33.43 4.25 8.50
C ILE A 394 34.49 5.24 8.97
N PHE A 395 34.28 6.52 8.71
CA PHE A 395 35.11 7.63 9.16
C PHE A 395 34.27 8.89 9.25
N MET A 396 34.48 9.74 10.26
CA MET A 396 33.81 11.04 10.33
C MET A 396 34.78 12.14 10.75
N ASP A 397 34.82 13.22 9.98
CA ASP A 397 35.62 14.39 10.33
C ASP A 397 34.93 15.28 11.39
N GLN A 398 35.63 16.34 11.83
CA GLN A 398 35.10 17.27 12.82
C GLN A 398 33.91 18.10 12.30
N PHE A 399 33.69 18.17 10.98
CA PHE A 399 32.64 18.98 10.37
C PHE A 399 31.37 18.18 10.11
N GLY A 400 31.31 16.91 10.56
CA GLY A 400 30.17 16.04 10.37
C GLY A 400 30.14 15.36 9.00
N ASN A 401 31.21 15.41 8.20
CA ASN A 401 31.29 14.66 6.96
C ASN A 401 31.58 13.19 7.30
N LEU A 402 30.60 12.32 7.09
CA LEU A 402 30.64 10.89 7.38
C LEU A 402 30.90 10.12 6.08
N ASN A 403 32.02 9.42 5.97
CA ASN A 403 32.23 8.44 4.90
C ASN A 403 31.86 7.06 5.42
N ILE A 404 30.97 6.35 4.73
CA ILE A 404 30.55 4.99 5.10
C ILE A 404 30.40 4.11 3.86
N GLN A 405 30.94 2.90 3.94
CA GLN A 405 30.80 1.88 2.89
C GLN A 405 30.53 0.51 3.52
N GLY A 406 29.74 -0.31 2.83
CA GLY A 406 29.46 -1.68 3.26
C GLY A 406 28.67 -1.73 4.57
N ILE A 407 28.82 -2.81 5.33
CA ILE A 407 28.08 -3.01 6.58
C ILE A 407 29.01 -2.71 7.76
N VAL A 408 28.54 -1.87 8.69
CA VAL A 408 29.26 -1.50 9.92
C VAL A 408 28.42 -1.92 11.11
N PHE A 409 28.82 -3.00 11.78
CA PHE A 409 28.13 -3.56 12.93
C PHE A 409 28.76 -3.08 14.23
N VAL A 410 28.00 -2.31 14.99
CA VAL A 410 28.33 -1.87 16.34
C VAL A 410 27.65 -2.82 17.34
N THR A 411 28.43 -3.55 18.13
CA THR A 411 27.89 -4.54 19.09
C THR A 411 27.06 -3.92 20.22
N GLY A 412 27.29 -2.64 20.55
CA GLY A 412 26.50 -1.88 21.50
C GLY A 412 25.52 -0.90 20.83
N ASN A 413 25.25 0.20 21.54
CA ASN A 413 24.36 1.26 21.09
C ASN A 413 25.04 2.18 20.08
N VAL A 414 24.26 2.72 19.15
CA VAL A 414 24.71 3.74 18.19
C VAL A 414 24.07 5.07 18.51
N ASN A 415 24.88 6.11 18.65
CA ASN A 415 24.43 7.46 18.98
C ASN A 415 24.89 8.45 17.90
N LEU A 416 23.95 9.05 17.17
CA LEU A 416 24.19 10.14 16.23
C LEU A 416 23.71 11.44 16.88
N ASN A 417 24.64 12.19 17.47
CA ASN A 417 24.32 13.34 18.31
C ASN A 417 24.67 14.67 17.62
N ALA A 418 23.96 15.73 18.02
CA ALA A 418 24.30 17.08 17.61
C ALA A 418 25.66 17.48 18.21
N GLY A 419 26.41 18.32 17.48
CA GLY A 419 27.67 18.84 17.98
C GLY A 419 27.50 19.73 19.21
N ASN A 420 28.62 20.14 19.81
CA ASN A 420 28.63 21.08 20.92
C ASN A 420 29.19 22.45 20.49
N GLY A 421 28.78 23.52 21.18
CA GLY A 421 29.26 24.87 20.92
C GLY A 421 29.00 25.31 19.47
N GLY A 422 30.05 25.69 18.74
CA GLY A 422 29.95 26.11 17.33
C GLY A 422 29.46 25.03 16.36
N TYR A 423 29.38 23.76 16.79
CA TYR A 423 28.92 22.63 15.98
C TYR A 423 27.48 22.19 16.31
N GLY A 424 26.77 22.91 17.18
CA GLY A 424 25.42 22.52 17.63
C GLY A 424 24.36 22.42 16.55
N SER A 425 24.57 23.10 15.41
CA SER A 425 23.68 23.04 14.24
C SER A 425 24.36 22.42 13.02
N THR A 426 25.52 21.79 13.20
CA THR A 426 26.22 21.11 12.12
C THR A 426 25.53 19.77 11.84
N PRO A 427 25.05 19.52 10.61
CA PRO A 427 24.47 18.24 10.25
C PRO A 427 25.57 17.17 10.14
N ILE A 428 25.20 15.90 10.30
CA ILE A 428 25.99 14.80 9.77
C ILE A 428 25.62 14.65 8.30
N VAL A 429 26.61 14.70 7.42
CA VAL A 429 26.46 14.57 5.97
C VAL A 429 27.18 13.32 5.53
N TYR A 430 26.45 12.30 5.09
CA TYR A 430 27.04 11.02 4.70
C TYR A 430 27.37 10.97 3.21
N ASN A 431 28.47 10.29 2.91
CA ASN A 431 28.93 9.95 1.56
C ASN A 431 29.19 8.44 1.48
N GLY A 432 28.71 7.83 0.39
CA GLY A 432 28.90 6.43 0.11
C GLY A 432 27.64 5.59 0.31
N ARG A 433 27.83 4.26 0.22
CA ARG A 433 26.76 3.27 0.28
C ARG A 433 27.04 2.31 1.42
N GLY A 434 26.36 2.50 2.54
CA GLY A 434 26.61 1.68 3.71
C GLY A 434 25.47 1.63 4.71
N THR A 435 25.56 0.67 5.61
CA THR A 435 24.57 0.44 6.67
C THR A 435 25.26 0.46 8.01
N ILE A 436 24.76 1.28 8.92
CA ILE A 436 25.15 1.23 10.33
C ILE A 436 24.15 0.32 11.06
N VAL A 437 24.68 -0.75 11.66
CA VAL A 437 23.94 -1.73 12.44
C VAL A 437 24.25 -1.51 13.93
N SER A 438 23.22 -1.45 14.77
CA SER A 438 23.35 -1.45 16.22
C SER A 438 22.84 -2.76 16.80
N GLY A 439 23.72 -3.48 17.51
CA GLY A 439 23.39 -4.64 18.33
C GLY A 439 22.56 -4.29 19.58
N GLY A 440 22.46 -3.00 19.89
CA GLY A 440 21.55 -2.44 20.87
C GLY A 440 20.53 -1.48 20.25
N ASP A 441 20.23 -0.44 21.01
CA ASP A 441 19.37 0.66 20.56
C ASP A 441 20.16 1.67 19.72
N MET A 442 19.46 2.30 18.79
CA MET A 442 19.99 3.39 17.98
C MET A 442 19.33 4.71 18.34
N TYR A 443 20.12 5.77 18.46
CA TYR A 443 19.67 7.12 18.80
C TYR A 443 20.08 8.11 17.72
N VAL A 444 19.12 8.78 17.08
CA VAL A 444 19.34 9.78 16.04
C VAL A 444 18.81 11.14 16.51
N ASN A 445 19.74 11.99 16.95
CA ASN A 445 19.46 13.25 17.64
C ASN A 445 20.05 14.48 16.91
N THR A 446 20.39 14.34 15.63
CA THR A 446 20.88 15.43 14.76
C THR A 446 20.40 15.22 13.33
N HIS A 447 20.57 16.22 12.47
CA HIS A 447 20.32 16.09 11.04
C HIS A 447 21.27 15.07 10.43
N VAL A 448 20.75 14.19 9.57
CA VAL A 448 21.54 13.20 8.84
C VAL A 448 21.12 13.23 7.38
N LEU A 449 21.95 13.80 6.53
CA LEU A 449 21.64 14.10 5.13
C LEU A 449 22.65 13.43 4.20
N SER A 450 22.24 13.07 2.99
CA SER A 450 23.20 12.68 1.95
C SER A 450 24.05 13.88 1.50
N GLN A 451 25.28 13.62 1.08
CA GLN A 451 26.14 14.62 0.47
C GLN A 451 25.61 14.98 -0.93
N ASP A 452 25.36 13.97 -1.75
CA ASP A 452 24.85 14.03 -3.11
C ASP A 452 23.40 13.48 -3.19
N GLN A 453 22.99 13.00 -4.36
CA GLN A 453 21.65 12.48 -4.59
C GLN A 453 21.42 11.15 -3.85
N PHE A 454 20.43 11.13 -2.96
CA PHE A 454 19.92 9.94 -2.28
C PHE A 454 18.78 9.30 -3.08
N PRO A 455 18.72 7.96 -3.23
CA PRO A 455 19.64 6.92 -2.76
C PRO A 455 20.62 6.43 -3.86
N THR A 456 20.73 7.17 -4.97
CA THR A 456 21.48 6.72 -6.17
C THR A 456 22.99 6.80 -5.97
N ASN A 457 23.51 7.94 -5.52
CA ASN A 457 24.93 8.11 -5.27
C ASN A 457 25.27 7.73 -3.83
N ASP A 458 24.57 8.36 -2.88
CA ASP A 458 24.74 8.14 -1.46
C ASP A 458 23.51 7.47 -0.88
N VAL A 459 23.71 6.40 -0.10
CA VAL A 459 22.61 5.73 0.60
C VAL A 459 23.09 5.19 1.93
N MET A 460 22.33 5.53 2.98
CA MET A 460 22.61 5.08 4.34
C MET A 460 21.46 4.23 4.88
N GLY A 461 21.81 3.04 5.39
CA GLY A 461 20.92 2.19 6.16
C GLY A 461 21.13 2.40 7.65
N PHE A 462 20.04 2.48 8.41
CA PHE A 462 20.01 2.50 9.87
C PHE A 462 19.30 1.24 10.33
N LEU A 463 20.03 0.30 10.90
CA LEU A 463 19.48 -0.98 11.35
C LEU A 463 19.71 -1.10 12.86
N SER A 464 18.64 -1.15 13.65
CA SER A 464 18.71 -1.53 15.06
C SER A 464 18.12 -2.93 15.25
N THR A 465 18.86 -3.77 15.94
CA THR A 465 18.40 -5.10 16.42
C THR A 465 17.38 -4.98 17.55
N GLN A 466 17.21 -3.78 18.13
CA GLN A 466 16.23 -3.44 19.15
C GLN A 466 15.38 -2.24 18.69
N SER A 467 15.45 -1.10 19.40
CA SER A 467 14.65 0.08 19.08
C SER A 467 15.49 1.19 18.43
N LEU A 468 14.86 1.96 17.55
CA LEU A 468 15.44 3.15 16.96
C LEU A 468 14.69 4.39 17.45
N TYR A 469 15.41 5.29 18.12
CA TYR A 469 14.91 6.50 18.76
C TYR A 469 15.33 7.74 17.97
N ILE A 470 14.37 8.52 17.50
CA ILE A 470 14.59 9.76 16.74
C ILE A 470 14.12 10.96 17.55
N GLY A 471 15.00 11.97 17.64
CA GLY A 471 14.66 13.27 18.22
C GLY A 471 14.41 13.26 19.73
N THR A 472 14.94 12.27 20.45
CA THR A 472 14.79 12.14 21.91
C THR A 472 15.71 13.06 22.70
N GLY A 473 16.83 13.48 22.09
CA GLY A 473 17.80 14.38 22.68
C GLY A 473 17.31 15.82 22.87
N PRO A 474 17.99 16.63 23.71
CA PRO A 474 17.66 18.05 23.88
C PRO A 474 17.83 18.80 22.55
N GLY A 475 16.88 19.68 22.21
CA GLY A 475 16.92 20.46 20.96
C GLY A 475 16.72 19.65 19.66
N ALA A 476 16.56 18.32 19.74
CA ALA A 476 16.45 17.42 18.59
C ALA A 476 15.05 17.42 17.92
N SER A 477 14.50 18.60 17.64
CA SER A 477 13.26 18.83 16.88
C SER A 477 13.57 19.39 15.50
N GLN A 478 12.65 19.22 14.55
CA GLN A 478 12.78 19.69 13.17
C GLN A 478 14.03 19.12 12.48
N LEU A 479 14.40 17.89 12.86
CA LEU A 479 15.51 17.19 12.22
C LEU A 479 15.12 16.81 10.81
N ASP A 480 16.08 16.92 9.90
CA ASP A 480 15.97 16.41 8.53
C ASP A 480 16.84 15.15 8.43
N LEU A 481 16.20 14.01 8.17
CA LEU A 481 16.84 12.70 8.13
C LEU A 481 16.61 12.03 6.77
N MET A 482 17.62 11.35 6.24
CA MET A 482 17.56 10.66 4.96
C MET A 482 18.18 9.27 5.06
N GLY A 483 17.40 8.21 4.83
CA GLY A 483 17.92 6.84 4.90
C GLY A 483 16.87 5.74 4.79
N ALA A 484 17.33 4.49 4.79
CA ALA A 484 16.49 3.31 5.04
C ALA A 484 16.55 2.99 6.54
N PHE A 485 15.42 2.99 7.23
CA PHE A 485 15.35 2.78 8.68
C PHE A 485 14.72 1.42 8.99
N PHE A 486 15.41 0.61 9.78
CA PHE A 486 14.94 -0.67 10.28
C PHE A 486 15.10 -0.72 11.81
N ALA A 487 14.06 -1.15 12.51
CA ALA A 487 14.18 -1.55 13.91
C ALA A 487 13.37 -2.81 14.16
N GLN A 488 13.98 -3.83 14.75
CA GLN A 488 13.31 -5.09 15.05
C GLN A 488 12.18 -4.90 16.08
N ASN A 489 12.38 -4.05 17.09
CA ASN A 489 11.37 -3.78 18.12
C ASN A 489 10.42 -2.65 17.69
N LYS A 490 10.91 -1.41 17.77
CA LYS A 490 10.11 -0.22 17.46
C LYS A 490 10.93 0.93 16.91
N ILE A 491 10.29 1.76 16.10
CA ILE A 491 10.78 3.10 15.77
C ILE A 491 9.99 4.13 16.59
N PHE A 492 10.69 4.88 17.44
CA PHE A 492 10.13 5.96 18.23
C PHE A 492 10.59 7.33 17.71
N ASN A 493 9.66 8.15 17.22
CA ASN A 493 9.95 9.53 16.85
C ASN A 493 9.28 10.51 17.84
N ALA A 494 10.08 11.22 18.63
CA ALA A 494 9.60 11.99 19.78
C ALA A 494 9.09 13.40 19.45
N LYS A 495 9.46 13.96 18.29
CA LYS A 495 9.26 15.37 17.95
C LYS A 495 8.90 15.57 16.48
N GLN A 496 8.45 16.78 16.13
CA GLN A 496 8.13 17.11 14.74
C GLN A 496 9.42 17.13 13.91
N ASN A 497 9.65 16.08 13.13
CA ASN A 497 10.85 15.89 12.29
C ASN A 497 10.43 15.59 10.85
N ASN A 498 11.37 15.72 9.92
CA ASN A 498 11.22 15.36 8.51
C ASN A 498 12.13 14.18 8.20
N LEU A 499 11.55 13.10 7.69
CA LEU A 499 12.29 11.89 7.37
C LEU A 499 12.05 11.51 5.92
N ALA A 500 13.10 11.23 5.16
CA ALA A 500 13.01 10.80 3.78
C ALA A 500 13.65 9.43 3.56
N GLY A 501 12.99 8.59 2.77
CA GLY A 501 13.41 7.23 2.46
C GLY A 501 12.31 6.23 2.76
N ALA A 502 12.61 5.17 3.49
CA ALA A 502 11.66 4.11 3.85
C ALA A 502 11.93 3.61 5.27
N MET A 503 10.87 3.23 5.98
CA MET A 503 10.94 2.78 7.37
C MET A 503 10.25 1.44 7.55
N VAL A 504 10.86 0.55 8.30
CA VAL A 504 10.38 -0.80 8.56
C VAL A 504 10.55 -1.11 10.05
N SER A 505 9.47 -1.45 10.74
CA SER A 505 9.55 -1.87 12.15
C SER A 505 8.31 -2.66 12.56
N ASN A 506 8.42 -3.47 13.62
CA ASN A 506 7.25 -4.15 14.17
C ASN A 506 6.23 -3.15 14.75
N TYR A 507 6.71 -2.05 15.35
CA TYR A 507 5.85 -1.03 15.94
C TYR A 507 6.38 0.39 15.73
N PHE A 508 5.46 1.33 15.53
CA PHE A 508 5.79 2.75 15.43
C PHE A 508 5.12 3.53 16.55
N GLU A 509 5.91 4.28 17.32
CA GLU A 509 5.40 5.27 18.27
C GLU A 509 5.87 6.66 17.86
N VAL A 510 4.93 7.55 17.58
CA VAL A 510 5.21 8.85 16.99
C VAL A 510 4.52 9.98 17.75
N LYS A 511 5.24 11.08 17.98
CA LYS A 511 4.75 12.27 18.69
C LYS A 511 4.97 13.51 17.84
N ASN A 512 4.09 14.50 18.01
CA ASN A 512 4.17 15.82 17.40
C ASN A 512 4.17 15.83 15.85
N THR A 513 3.39 14.95 15.21
CA THR A 513 3.09 14.95 13.76
C THR A 513 4.29 15.25 12.85
N PRO A 514 5.28 14.35 12.75
CA PRO A 514 6.36 14.47 11.78
C PRO A 514 5.85 14.27 10.35
N HIS A 515 6.68 14.67 9.39
CA HIS A 515 6.49 14.38 7.97
C HIS A 515 7.43 13.27 7.53
N MET A 516 6.89 12.27 6.83
CA MET A 516 7.66 11.16 6.29
C MET A 516 7.50 11.14 4.76
N TYR A 517 8.60 11.18 4.03
CA TYR A 517 8.67 11.30 2.58
C TYR A 517 9.26 10.03 1.96
N PHE A 518 8.44 9.29 1.22
CA PHE A 518 8.90 8.10 0.53
C PHE A 518 9.83 8.48 -0.63
N VAL A 519 10.96 7.78 -0.79
CA VAL A 519 11.83 7.96 -1.95
C VAL A 519 11.82 6.69 -2.80
N PRO A 520 11.03 6.62 -3.90
CA PRO A 520 10.75 5.37 -4.61
C PRO A 520 11.98 4.61 -5.12
N SER A 521 13.03 5.32 -5.51
CA SER A 521 14.27 4.72 -6.02
C SER A 521 15.03 3.91 -4.97
N ILE A 522 14.67 3.97 -3.69
CA ILE A 522 15.31 3.18 -2.62
C ILE A 522 15.14 1.68 -2.81
N VAL A 523 14.03 1.25 -3.44
CA VAL A 523 13.72 -0.15 -3.72
C VAL A 523 14.78 -0.80 -4.62
N GLU A 524 15.39 -0.01 -5.51
CA GLU A 524 16.43 -0.47 -6.45
C GLU A 524 17.84 -0.12 -5.98
N ASN A 525 17.95 0.66 -4.90
CA ASN A 525 19.22 1.20 -4.39
C ASN A 525 19.39 0.96 -2.89
N LEU A 526 18.79 -0.12 -2.37
CA LEU A 526 18.79 -0.42 -0.95
C LEU A 526 20.24 -0.53 -0.41
N PRO A 527 20.53 0.00 0.80
CA PRO A 527 21.82 -0.19 1.45
C PRO A 527 22.16 -1.68 1.63
N PRO A 528 23.47 -2.03 1.67
CA PRO A 528 23.89 -3.41 1.89
C PRO A 528 23.43 -3.92 3.25
N GLY A 529 22.98 -5.18 3.33
CA GLY A 529 22.62 -5.83 4.60
C GLY A 529 21.27 -5.43 5.20
N MET A 530 20.43 -4.69 4.49
CA MET A 530 19.08 -4.41 4.98
C MET A 530 18.20 -5.68 4.92
N PRO A 531 17.40 -5.99 5.97
CA PRO A 531 16.53 -7.16 6.01
C PRO A 531 15.44 -7.10 4.94
N GLY A 532 14.94 -8.25 4.49
CA GLY A 532 13.93 -8.31 3.43
C GLY A 532 14.41 -7.72 2.09
N GLY A 533 15.72 -7.62 1.90
CA GLY A 533 16.31 -7.24 0.62
C GLY A 533 16.03 -8.29 -0.46
N GLY A 534 15.64 -7.82 -1.65
CA GLY A 534 15.24 -8.66 -2.77
C GLY A 534 13.84 -8.28 -3.29
N THR A 535 13.77 -7.80 -4.52
CA THR A 535 12.49 -7.33 -5.08
C THR A 535 11.79 -8.45 -5.83
N ILE A 536 10.75 -9.03 -5.22
CA ILE A 536 9.76 -9.81 -5.96
C ILE A 536 8.85 -8.82 -6.68
N ASN A 537 8.78 -8.89 -8.00
CA ASN A 537 7.88 -8.02 -8.76
C ASN A 537 6.55 -8.74 -8.99
N ILE A 538 5.50 -8.24 -8.35
CA ILE A 538 4.13 -8.57 -8.73
C ILE A 538 3.72 -7.58 -9.80
N TYR A 539 3.07 -8.07 -10.85
CA TYR A 539 2.47 -7.21 -11.85
C TYR A 539 0.96 -7.24 -11.64
N THR A 540 0.29 -6.11 -11.81
CA THR A 540 -1.16 -6.01 -11.76
C THR A 540 -1.67 -5.21 -12.97
N TYR A 541 -2.92 -5.44 -13.36
CA TYR A 541 -3.63 -4.60 -14.32
C TYR A 541 -4.81 -3.93 -13.63
N ALA A 542 -4.88 -2.60 -13.70
CA ALA A 542 -5.99 -1.81 -13.18
C ALA A 542 -6.68 -1.06 -14.31
N LYS A 543 -8.02 -0.98 -14.26
CA LYS A 543 -8.83 -0.17 -15.18
C LYS A 543 -8.48 1.31 -14.96
N VAL A 544 -8.19 2.04 -16.03
CA VAL A 544 -7.91 3.48 -15.94
C VAL A 544 -9.24 4.23 -15.82
N PRO A 545 -9.49 4.97 -14.72
CA PRO A 545 -10.73 5.70 -14.54
C PRO A 545 -11.00 6.69 -15.69
N GLY A 546 -12.27 6.85 -16.07
CA GLY A 546 -12.68 7.78 -17.15
C GLY A 546 -12.32 7.36 -18.57
N THR A 547 -11.69 6.20 -18.79
CA THR A 547 -11.36 5.71 -20.14
C THR A 547 -12.43 4.83 -20.78
N TRP A 548 -13.49 4.49 -20.04
CA TRP A 548 -14.61 3.72 -20.56
C TRP A 548 -15.42 4.55 -21.56
N ARG A 549 -15.73 3.97 -22.71
CA ARG A 549 -16.62 4.57 -23.72
C ARG A 549 -17.32 3.51 -24.56
N GLU A 550 -18.58 3.78 -24.92
CA GLU A 550 -19.26 3.14 -26.04
C GLU A 550 -18.71 3.73 -27.35
N LEU A 551 -18.50 2.88 -28.38
CA LEU A 551 -17.93 3.27 -29.68
C LEU A 551 -19.00 3.47 -30.75
#